data_AF-A0A7C2TMG8-F1
#
_entry.id   AF-A0A7C2TMG8-F1
#
_cell.length_a   1.000
_cell.length_b   1.000
_cell.length_c   1.000
_cell.angle_alpha   90.00
_cell.angle_beta   90.00
_cell.angle_gamma   90.00
#
_symmetry.space_group_name_H-M   'P 1'
#
loop_
_entity.id
_entity.type
_entity.pdbx_description
1 polymer ?
#
loop_
_entity_poly.entity_id
_entity_poly.type
_entity_poly.pdbx_seq_one_letter_code
_entity_poly.pdbx_strand_id
1 'polypeptide(L)'
;MISKLEKIQQQVIVCKKCDLCETRTNAVPGKGSLNAELFFIGEAPGRSEDKKGEPFVGAAGKKLSIALEYAGISRDEVYITNVVKCRPPKNRVPLEKEEKSCENFLRSEIALIKPKIICIMGNTAFYSLLGGDSITKNHGKIIQKD
;
A
#
# COMPACT_ATOMS: atom_id res chain seq x y z
N MET A 1 21.06 12.21 9.70
CA MET A 1 19.84 11.93 10.50
C MET A 1 18.84 11.21 9.61
N ILE A 2 18.24 10.12 10.07
CA ILE A 2 17.23 9.36 9.31
C ILE A 2 15.89 10.11 9.36
N SER A 3 15.24 10.29 8.21
CA SER A 3 13.94 10.94 8.05
C SER A 3 12.80 10.18 8.76
N LYS A 4 11.67 10.84 9.01
CA LYS A 4 10.49 10.19 9.62
C LYS A 4 9.97 9.03 8.77
N LEU A 5 9.99 9.16 7.44
CA LEU A 5 9.54 8.10 6.54
C LEU A 5 10.47 6.90 6.60
N GLU A 6 11.79 7.11 6.53
CA GLU A 6 12.75 6.02 6.64
C GLU A 6 12.61 5.28 7.98
N LYS A 7 12.28 5.97 9.09
CA LYS A 7 11.98 5.29 10.36
C LYS A 7 10.78 4.34 10.24
N ILE A 8 9.69 4.76 9.58
CA ILE A 8 8.53 3.90 9.35
C ILE A 8 8.93 2.70 8.48
N GLN A 9 9.69 2.94 7.41
CA GLN A 9 10.15 1.88 6.51
C GLN A 9 11.00 0.85 7.25
N GLN A 10 11.94 1.29 8.10
CA GLN A 10 12.76 0.39 8.91
C GLN A 10 11.93 -0.42 9.90
N GLN A 11 10.93 0.19 10.55
CA GLN A 11 10.01 -0.54 11.44
C GLN A 11 9.22 -1.62 10.70
N VAL A 12 8.79 -1.34 9.45
CA VAL A 12 8.10 -2.33 8.60
C VAL A 12 9.05 -3.48 8.26
N ILE A 13 10.29 -3.18 7.85
CA ILE A 13 11.30 -4.17 7.43
C ILE A 13 11.52 -5.23 8.52
N VAL A 14 11.62 -4.80 9.78
CA VAL A 14 11.91 -5.69 10.92
C VAL A 14 10.65 -6.23 11.62
N CYS A 15 9.45 -5.84 11.18
CA CYS A 15 8.21 -6.14 11.88
C CYS A 15 7.92 -7.65 11.99
N LYS A 16 7.48 -8.10 13.18
CA LYS A 16 7.04 -9.48 13.46
C LYS A 16 5.67 -9.56 14.16
N LYS A 17 4.80 -8.55 13.94
CA LYS A 17 3.51 -8.41 14.66
C LYS A 17 2.38 -9.35 14.15
N CYS A 18 2.64 -10.15 13.12
CA CYS A 18 1.70 -11.17 12.64
C CYS A 18 2.43 -12.26 11.84
N ASP A 19 1.77 -13.39 11.66
CA ASP A 19 2.30 -14.63 11.06
C ASP A 19 2.81 -14.43 9.62
N LEU A 20 2.42 -13.36 8.92
CA LEU A 20 2.95 -13.04 7.60
C LEU A 20 4.47 -12.81 7.59
N CYS A 21 5.08 -12.50 8.74
CA CYS A 21 6.53 -12.37 8.84
C CYS A 21 7.28 -13.69 8.67
N GLU A 22 6.62 -14.83 8.88
CA GLU A 22 7.24 -16.15 8.85
C GLU A 22 7.48 -16.65 7.42
N THR A 23 6.68 -16.19 6.45
CA THR A 23 6.70 -16.72 5.09
C THR A 23 7.18 -15.73 4.03
N ARG A 24 7.35 -14.45 4.39
CA ARG A 24 7.84 -13.43 3.45
C ARG A 24 9.33 -13.62 3.15
N THR A 25 9.76 -13.27 1.94
CA THR A 25 11.18 -13.05 1.66
C THR A 25 11.60 -11.67 2.16
N ASN A 26 10.84 -10.65 1.79
CA ASN A 26 11.04 -9.28 2.25
C ASN A 26 9.71 -8.69 2.71
N ALA A 27 9.73 -7.90 3.77
CA ALA A 27 8.65 -6.94 3.98
C ALA A 27 8.77 -5.83 2.92
N VAL A 28 7.64 -5.23 2.58
CA VAL A 28 7.53 -4.24 1.51
C VAL A 28 6.93 -2.97 2.10
N PRO A 29 7.78 -2.04 2.59
CA PRO A 29 7.31 -0.74 3.01
C PRO A 29 6.81 0.11 1.83
N GLY A 30 6.02 1.15 2.11
CA GLY A 30 5.63 2.11 1.09
C GLY A 30 6.83 2.88 0.52
N LYS A 31 6.73 3.29 -0.74
CA LYS A 31 7.78 3.99 -1.49
C LYS A 31 7.19 5.17 -2.28
N GLY A 32 7.93 6.27 -2.32
CA GLY A 32 7.57 7.45 -3.10
C GLY A 32 7.91 8.76 -2.39
N SER A 33 7.35 9.87 -2.88
CA SER A 33 7.60 11.21 -2.36
C SER A 33 6.97 11.45 -0.99
N LEU A 34 7.70 12.16 -0.12
CA LEU A 34 7.19 12.70 1.14
C LEU A 34 6.17 13.82 0.96
N ASN A 35 6.18 14.47 -0.21
CA ASN A 35 5.28 15.55 -0.59
C ASN A 35 4.21 15.07 -1.58
N ALA A 36 3.97 13.75 -1.65
CA ALA A 36 3.03 13.18 -2.60
C ALA A 36 1.60 13.65 -2.34
N GLU A 37 0.99 14.31 -3.32
CA GLU A 37 -0.43 14.67 -3.25
C GLU A 37 -1.35 13.48 -3.57
N LEU A 38 -0.82 12.48 -4.27
CA LEU A 38 -1.51 11.25 -4.65
C LEU A 38 -0.92 10.03 -3.92
N PHE A 39 -1.80 9.29 -3.28
CA PHE A 39 -1.49 8.06 -2.55
C PHE A 39 -2.15 6.87 -3.25
N PHE A 40 -1.41 5.79 -3.49
CA PHE A 40 -1.96 4.54 -4.03
C PHE A 40 -1.85 3.43 -2.99
N ILE A 41 -2.98 2.82 -2.64
CA ILE A 41 -3.03 1.75 -1.63
C ILE A 41 -3.58 0.48 -2.26
N GLY A 42 -2.75 -0.55 -2.38
CA GLY A 42 -3.17 -1.91 -2.74
C GLY A 42 -3.46 -2.79 -1.53
N GLU A 43 -3.80 -4.05 -1.79
CA GLU A 43 -4.09 -5.05 -0.76
C GLU A 43 -2.82 -5.53 -0.03
N ALA A 44 -1.90 -6.16 -0.77
CA ALA A 44 -0.73 -6.82 -0.25
C ALA A 44 0.38 -6.92 -1.30
N PRO A 45 1.64 -7.13 -0.89
CA PRO A 45 2.72 -7.47 -1.80
C PRO A 45 2.45 -8.79 -2.54
N GLY A 46 2.67 -8.80 -3.86
CA GLY A 46 2.71 -10.02 -4.65
C GLY A 46 4.08 -10.69 -4.61
N ARG A 47 4.25 -11.75 -5.41
CA ARG A 47 5.50 -12.52 -5.50
C ARG A 47 6.71 -11.66 -5.91
N SER A 48 6.50 -10.74 -6.86
CA SER A 48 7.59 -9.89 -7.37
C SER A 48 7.99 -8.83 -6.35
N GLU A 49 7.00 -8.25 -5.67
CA GLU A 49 7.18 -7.27 -4.60
C GLU A 49 7.92 -7.89 -3.42
N ASP A 50 7.47 -9.07 -2.95
CA ASP A 50 8.13 -9.83 -1.87
C ASP A 50 9.59 -10.17 -2.22
N LYS A 51 9.87 -10.55 -3.46
CA LYS A 51 11.25 -10.86 -3.88
C LYS A 51 12.14 -9.60 -3.91
N LYS A 52 11.59 -8.44 -4.29
CA LYS A 52 12.36 -7.21 -4.47
C LYS A 52 12.37 -6.28 -3.24
N GLY A 53 11.44 -6.44 -2.31
CA GLY A 53 11.26 -5.51 -1.20
C GLY A 53 10.60 -4.17 -1.61
N GLU A 54 9.98 -4.09 -2.79
CA GLU A 54 9.43 -2.84 -3.33
C GLU A 54 7.98 -2.99 -3.78
N PRO A 55 7.11 -1.99 -3.53
CA PRO A 55 5.70 -2.06 -3.88
C PRO A 55 5.46 -1.86 -5.38
N PHE A 56 4.47 -2.60 -5.92
CA PHE A 56 3.97 -2.43 -7.29
C PHE A 56 5.09 -2.52 -8.36
N VAL A 57 5.85 -3.62 -8.34
CA VAL A 57 6.94 -3.90 -9.30
C VAL A 57 6.63 -5.08 -10.23
N GLY A 58 5.52 -5.80 -9.97
CA GLY A 58 4.96 -6.84 -10.81
C GLY A 58 4.04 -6.31 -11.91
N ALA A 59 3.17 -7.18 -12.42
CA ALA A 59 2.28 -6.84 -13.55
C ALA A 59 1.30 -5.70 -13.23
N ALA A 60 0.69 -5.71 -12.05
CA ALA A 60 -0.18 -4.60 -11.60
C ALA A 60 0.61 -3.29 -11.48
N GLY A 61 1.86 -3.37 -11.03
CA GLY A 61 2.77 -2.25 -10.95
C GLY A 61 3.08 -1.60 -12.29
N LYS A 62 3.30 -2.41 -13.33
CA LYS A 62 3.48 -1.92 -14.70
C LYS A 62 2.23 -1.20 -15.22
N LYS A 63 1.04 -1.76 -14.95
CA LYS A 63 -0.23 -1.11 -15.32
C LYS A 63 -0.40 0.24 -14.62
N LEU A 64 -0.06 0.33 -13.34
CA LEU A 64 -0.07 1.60 -12.61
C LEU A 64 0.90 2.60 -13.24
N SER A 65 2.14 2.21 -13.57
CA SER A 65 3.10 3.10 -14.23
C SER A 65 2.57 3.63 -15.57
N ILE A 66 1.96 2.78 -16.39
CA ILE A 66 1.34 3.18 -17.66
C ILE A 66 0.20 4.18 -17.41
N ALA A 67 -0.67 3.93 -16.43
CA ALA A 67 -1.76 4.84 -16.10
C ALA A 67 -1.27 6.22 -15.61
N LEU A 68 -0.20 6.24 -14.80
CA LEU A 68 0.43 7.48 -14.35
C LEU A 68 1.03 8.25 -15.53
N GLU A 69 1.72 7.57 -16.44
CA GLU A 69 2.29 8.16 -17.66
C GLU A 69 1.20 8.78 -18.54
N TYR A 70 0.09 8.07 -18.77
CA TYR A 70 -1.06 8.62 -19.51
C TYR A 70 -1.68 9.85 -18.83
N ALA A 71 -1.62 9.92 -17.50
CA ALA A 71 -2.11 11.06 -16.73
C ALA A 71 -1.08 12.20 -16.62
N GLY A 72 0.12 12.04 -17.19
CA GLY A 72 1.20 13.03 -17.11
C GLY A 72 1.80 13.17 -15.70
N ILE A 73 1.70 12.12 -14.87
CA ILE A 73 2.18 12.12 -13.48
C ILE A 73 3.43 11.23 -13.38
N SER A 74 4.50 11.75 -12.79
CA SER A 74 5.69 10.93 -12.55
C SER A 74 5.45 9.96 -11.38
N ARG A 75 5.96 8.73 -11.51
CA ARG A 75 5.90 7.75 -10.43
C ARG A 75 6.64 8.21 -9.17
N ASP A 76 7.65 9.05 -9.32
CA ASP A 76 8.43 9.59 -8.20
C ASP A 76 7.69 10.70 -7.44
N GLU A 77 6.62 11.26 -8.01
CA GLU A 77 5.78 12.30 -7.38
C GLU A 77 4.67 11.71 -6.51
N VAL A 78 4.36 10.43 -6.67
CA VAL A 78 3.31 9.74 -5.92
C VAL A 78 3.90 8.92 -4.79
N TYR A 79 3.03 8.42 -3.90
CA TYR A 79 3.43 7.45 -2.88
C TYR A 79 2.57 6.20 -3.00
N ILE A 80 3.22 5.05 -2.97
CA ILE A 80 2.60 3.75 -3.26
C ILE A 80 2.86 2.80 -2.10
N THR A 81 1.81 2.16 -1.61
CA THR A 81 1.85 1.27 -0.45
C THR A 81 0.74 0.21 -0.52
N ASN A 82 0.66 -0.65 0.50
CA ASN A 82 -0.38 -1.67 0.64
C ASN A 82 -0.99 -1.67 2.05
N VAL A 83 -2.19 -2.23 2.21
CA VAL A 83 -2.83 -2.44 3.52
C VAL A 83 -1.94 -3.28 4.42
N VAL A 84 -1.56 -4.49 3.97
CA VAL A 84 -0.53 -5.29 4.65
C VAL A 84 0.82 -5.11 3.99
N LYS A 85 1.90 -5.19 4.78
CA LYS A 85 3.28 -4.95 4.29
C LYS A 85 4.06 -6.22 3.97
N CYS A 86 3.41 -7.38 4.02
CA CYS A 86 4.03 -8.69 3.81
C CYS A 86 3.14 -9.51 2.88
N ARG A 87 3.75 -10.31 2.01
CA ARG A 87 3.02 -11.18 1.08
C ARG A 87 2.34 -12.33 1.84
N PRO A 88 1.00 -12.50 1.71
CA PRO A 88 0.32 -13.67 2.24
C PRO A 88 0.75 -14.97 1.54
N PRO A 89 0.79 -16.11 2.26
CA PRO A 89 1.09 -17.41 1.66
C PRO A 89 0.22 -17.68 0.43
N LYS A 90 0.85 -18.10 -0.67
CA LYS A 90 0.18 -18.37 -1.96
C LYS A 90 -0.60 -17.17 -2.54
N ASN A 91 -0.31 -15.93 -2.12
CA ASN A 91 -1.06 -14.72 -2.50
C ASN A 91 -2.56 -14.79 -2.13
N ARG A 92 -2.92 -15.46 -1.03
CA ARG A 92 -4.30 -15.37 -0.52
C ARG A 92 -4.62 -13.94 -0.08
N VAL A 93 -5.91 -13.65 0.06
CA VAL A 93 -6.36 -12.41 0.72
C VAL A 93 -5.83 -12.40 2.18
N PRO A 94 -5.34 -11.24 2.68
CA PRO A 94 -4.99 -11.07 4.08
C PRO A 94 -6.16 -11.40 5.01
N LEU A 95 -5.85 -11.93 6.19
CA LEU A 95 -6.84 -12.11 7.25
C LEU A 95 -7.05 -10.77 7.96
N GLU A 96 -8.24 -10.55 8.50
CA GLU A 96 -8.56 -9.32 9.26
C GLU A 96 -7.54 -9.04 10.39
N LYS A 97 -7.06 -10.09 11.08
CA LYS A 97 -6.01 -9.97 12.10
C LYS A 97 -4.68 -9.44 11.54
N GLU A 98 -4.35 -9.79 10.30
CA GLU A 98 -3.11 -9.37 9.62
C GLU A 98 -3.21 -7.92 9.16
N GLU A 99 -4.39 -7.51 8.68
CA GLU A 99 -4.71 -6.12 8.35
C GLU A 99 -4.59 -5.24 9.60
N LYS A 100 -5.28 -5.62 10.69
CA LYS A 100 -5.22 -4.90 11.99
C LYS A 100 -3.79 -4.78 12.52
N SER A 101 -2.98 -5.84 12.41
CA SER A 101 -1.56 -5.78 12.83
C SER A 101 -0.72 -4.81 12.00
N CYS A 102 -1.08 -4.55 10.74
CA CYS A 102 -0.37 -3.62 9.85
C CYS A 102 -0.94 -2.20 9.84
N GLU A 103 -2.18 -2.00 10.31
CA GLU A 103 -2.95 -0.75 10.19
C GLU A 103 -2.18 0.49 10.68
N ASN A 104 -1.46 0.35 11.80
CA ASN A 104 -0.68 1.45 12.37
C ASN A 104 0.42 1.97 11.43
N PHE A 105 1.00 1.12 10.59
CA PHE A 105 1.97 1.58 9.59
C PHE A 105 1.30 2.42 8.52
N LEU A 106 0.17 1.96 7.99
CA LEU A 106 -0.56 2.70 6.96
C LEU A 106 -1.08 4.05 7.50
N ARG A 107 -1.62 4.07 8.73
CA ARG A 107 -2.02 5.32 9.39
C ARG A 107 -0.85 6.27 9.59
N SER A 108 0.32 5.76 9.96
CA SER A 108 1.53 6.57 10.11
C SER A 108 2.03 7.14 8.78
N GLU A 109 1.98 6.35 7.71
CA GLU A 109 2.30 6.79 6.33
C GLU A 109 1.37 7.93 5.89
N ILE A 110 0.05 7.75 6.04
CA ILE A 110 -0.97 8.75 5.69
C ILE A 110 -0.81 10.02 6.54
N ALA A 111 -0.65 9.89 7.85
CA ALA A 111 -0.51 11.04 8.75
C ALA A 111 0.78 11.84 8.50
N LEU A 112 1.84 11.17 8.05
CA LEU A 112 3.10 11.81 7.71
C LEU A 112 3.02 12.57 6.39
N ILE A 113 2.44 11.95 5.35
CA ILE A 113 2.46 12.49 3.98
C ILE A 113 1.29 13.44 3.72
N LYS A 114 0.15 13.23 4.38
CA LYS A 114 -1.08 14.04 4.25
C LYS A 114 -1.49 14.23 2.77
N PRO A 115 -1.70 13.14 2.01
CA PRO A 115 -2.06 13.22 0.61
C PRO A 115 -3.42 13.92 0.43
N LYS A 116 -3.61 14.57 -0.72
CA LYS A 116 -4.90 15.17 -1.10
C LYS A 116 -5.89 14.10 -1.56
N ILE A 117 -5.40 13.07 -2.25
CA ILE A 117 -6.22 11.99 -2.80
C ILE A 117 -5.58 10.64 -2.47
N ILE A 118 -6.40 9.69 -2.04
CA ILE A 118 -6.04 8.28 -1.87
C ILE A 118 -6.78 7.46 -2.93
N CYS A 119 -6.03 6.91 -3.88
CA CYS A 119 -6.48 5.95 -4.87
C CYS A 119 -6.42 4.53 -4.29
N ILE A 120 -7.61 3.96 -4.04
CA ILE A 120 -7.74 2.61 -3.50
C ILE A 120 -7.75 1.58 -4.63
N MET A 121 -6.78 0.67 -4.60
CA MET A 121 -6.50 -0.25 -5.70
C MET A 121 -7.01 -1.66 -5.37
N GLY A 122 -8.29 -1.90 -5.63
CA GLY A 122 -8.92 -3.23 -5.52
C GLY A 122 -9.91 -3.38 -4.35
N ASN A 123 -10.70 -4.44 -4.41
CA ASN A 123 -11.81 -4.68 -3.47
C ASN A 123 -11.33 -4.74 -2.01
N THR A 124 -10.32 -5.53 -1.70
CA THR A 124 -9.88 -5.72 -0.30
C THR A 124 -9.39 -4.41 0.32
N ALA A 125 -8.60 -3.63 -0.43
CA ALA A 125 -8.17 -2.31 0.04
C ALA A 125 -9.37 -1.37 0.25
N PHE A 126 -10.40 -1.46 -0.60
CA PHE A 126 -11.64 -0.69 -0.44
C PHE A 126 -12.40 -1.08 0.82
N TYR A 127 -12.64 -2.39 1.03
CA TYR A 127 -13.30 -2.91 2.23
C TYR A 127 -12.53 -2.53 3.51
N SER A 128 -11.20 -2.69 3.50
CA SER A 128 -10.36 -2.40 4.66
C SER A 128 -10.37 -0.92 5.07
N LEU A 129 -10.41 0.01 4.09
CA LEU A 129 -10.34 1.45 4.35
C LEU A 129 -11.70 2.12 4.59
N LEU A 130 -12.72 1.72 3.84
CA LEU A 130 -14.00 2.43 3.80
C LEU A 130 -15.14 1.62 4.41
N GLY A 131 -15.01 0.29 4.49
CA GLY A 131 -16.14 -0.59 4.77
C GLY A 131 -17.20 -0.54 3.66
N GLY A 132 -18.15 -1.48 3.70
CA GLY A 132 -19.31 -1.44 2.79
C GLY A 132 -19.08 -2.00 1.38
N ASP A 133 -19.99 -1.68 0.47
CA ASP A 133 -20.26 -2.39 -0.80
C ASP A 133 -19.11 -2.42 -1.85
N SER A 134 -19.20 -3.39 -2.78
CA SER A 134 -18.24 -3.66 -3.87
C SER A 134 -17.60 -2.43 -4.55
N ILE A 135 -16.29 -2.50 -4.81
CA ILE A 135 -15.53 -1.49 -5.58
C ILE A 135 -16.20 -1.17 -6.92
N THR A 136 -16.85 -2.15 -7.56
CA THR A 136 -17.50 -1.97 -8.87
C THR A 136 -18.60 -0.90 -8.81
N LYS A 137 -19.30 -0.76 -7.68
CA LYS A 137 -20.36 0.25 -7.52
C LYS A 137 -19.79 1.66 -7.24
N ASN A 138 -18.55 1.73 -6.77
CA ASN A 138 -17.91 2.94 -6.26
C ASN A 138 -16.72 3.42 -7.11
N HIS A 139 -16.28 2.63 -8.10
CA HIS A 139 -15.19 2.99 -8.99
C HIS A 139 -15.49 4.30 -9.73
N GLY A 140 -14.53 5.21 -9.76
CA GLY A 140 -14.65 6.53 -10.39
C GLY A 140 -15.42 7.57 -9.58
N LYS A 141 -15.87 7.26 -8.35
CA LYS A 141 -16.53 8.22 -7.46
C LYS A 141 -15.55 8.76 -6.42
N ILE A 142 -15.70 10.04 -6.09
CA ILE A 142 -15.01 10.66 -4.95
C ILE A 142 -15.79 10.32 -3.68
N ILE A 143 -15.09 9.77 -2.70
CA ILE A 143 -15.63 9.50 -1.36
C ILE A 143 -14.88 10.41 -0.39
N GLN A 144 -15.63 11.23 0.35
CA GLN A 144 -15.09 12.03 1.45
C GLN A 144 -15.31 11.28 2.76
N LYS A 145 -14.26 11.20 3.57
CA LYS A 145 -14.30 10.60 4.89
C LYS A 145 -13.63 11.57 5.85
N ASP A 146 -14.37 11.92 6.90
CA ASP A 146 -13.94 12.85 7.95
C ASP A 146 -12.76 12.30 8.76
#